data_AF-A0A5A7W1H1-F1
#
_entry.id   AF-A0A5A7W1H1-F1
#
_cell.length_a   1.000
_cell.length_b   1.000
_cell.length_c   1.000
_cell.angle_alpha   90.00
_cell.angle_beta   90.00
_cell.angle_gamma   90.00
#
_symmetry.space_group_name_H-M   'P 1'
#
loop_
_entity.id
_entity.type
_entity.pdbx_description
1 polymer ?
#
loop_
_entity_poly.entity_id
_entity_poly.type
_entity_poly.pdbx_seq_one_letter_code
_entity_poly.pdbx_strand_id
1 'polypeptide(L)' 'MKDLQTCRNMERLCRQRASSFPGERWKHLAEAEMWHHKAMDLIAEHHIECNQPVDKVTESRTQPRS' A
#
# COMPACT_ATOMS: atom_id res chain seq x y z
N MET A 1 0.17 -8.72 -0.59
CA MET A 1 -1.25 -8.48 -0.98
C MET A 1 -2.30 -8.90 0.05
N LYS A 2 -2.13 -9.97 0.85
CA LYS A 2 -3.11 -10.34 1.90
C LYS A 2 -3.32 -9.23 2.94
N ASP A 3 -2.25 -8.52 3.31
CA ASP A 3 -2.32 -7.41 4.29
C ASP A 3 -3.07 -6.20 3.74
N LEU A 4 -2.96 -5.93 2.43
CA LEU A 4 -3.75 -4.90 1.75
C LEU A 4 -5.24 -5.22 1.78
N GLN A 5 -5.60 -6.48 1.54
CA GLN A 5 -6.99 -6.95 1.61
C GLN A 5 -7.55 -6.77 3.02
N THR A 6 -6.76 -7.12 4.04
CA THR A 6 -7.11 -6.92 5.45
C THR A 6 -7.33 -5.44 5.77
N CYS A 7 -6.42 -4.55 5.37
CA CYS A 7 -6.57 -3.12 5.61
C CYS A 7 -7.86 -2.56 4.98
N ARG A 8 -8.15 -2.94 3.72
CA ARG A 8 -9.39 -2.52 3.03
C ARG A 8 -10.66 -3.08 3.69
N ASN A 9 -10.61 -4.32 4.16
CA ASN A 9 -11.75 -4.92 4.87
C ASN A 9 -12.00 -4.19 6.19
N MET A 10 -10.95 -3.87 6.95
CA MET A 10 -11.04 -3.12 8.20
C MET A 10 -11.55 -1.70 7.97
N GLU A 11 -11.07 -1.00 6.92
CA GLU A 11 -11.59 0.31 6.54
C GLU A 11 -13.12 0.27 6.32
N ARG A 12 -13.61 -0.68 5.53
CA ARG A 12 -15.05 -0.83 5.27
C ARG A 12 -15.84 -1.13 6.55
N LEU A 13 -15.33 -2.01 7.40
CA LEU A 13 -15.96 -2.36 8.67
C LEU A 13 -16.09 -1.13 9.58
N CYS A 14 -15.04 -0.31 9.68
CA CYS A 14 -15.05 0.93 10.45
C CYS A 14 -16.08 1.92 9.87
N ARG A 15 -16.17 2.08 8.55
CA ARG A 15 -17.19 2.94 7.92
C ARG A 15 -18.62 2.43 8.15
N GLN A 16 -18.82 1.11 8.15
CA GLN A 16 -20.12 0.52 8.47
C GLN A 16 -20.49 0.78 9.93
N ARG A 17 -19.56 0.58 10.87
CA ARG A 17 -19.75 0.89 12.30
C ARG A 17 -20.05 2.36 12.53
N ALA A 18 -19.39 3.26 11.81
CA ALA A 18 -19.66 4.70 11.89
C ALA A 18 -21.11 5.06 11.52
N SER A 19 -21.75 4.30 10.63
CA SER A 19 -23.17 4.45 10.30
C SER A 19 -24.10 3.84 11.35
N SER A 20 -23.69 2.72 11.98
CA SER A 20 -24.47 2.05 13.03
C SER A 20 -24.38 2.74 14.40
N PHE A 21 -23.27 3.41 14.69
CA PHE A 21 -22.97 4.02 15.99
C PHE A 21 -22.75 5.54 15.86
N PRO A 22 -23.82 6.34 15.76
CA PRO A 22 -23.69 7.78 15.54
C PRO A 22 -22.93 8.52 16.66
N GLY A 23 -23.01 8.05 17.91
CA GLY A 23 -22.29 8.63 19.06
C GLY A 23 -20.76 8.45 19.00
N GLU A 24 -20.29 7.37 18.39
CA GLU A 24 -18.85 7.07 18.21
C GLU A 24 -18.41 7.21 16.75
N ARG A 25 -19.24 7.83 15.92
CA ARG A 25 -19.02 7.96 14.47
C ARG A 25 -17.65 8.52 14.15
N TRP A 26 -17.25 9.58 14.86
CA TRP A 26 -15.98 10.25 14.66
C TRP A 26 -14.79 9.30 14.92
N LYS A 27 -14.87 8.45 15.96
CA LYS A 27 -13.82 7.49 16.31
C LYS A 27 -13.70 6.41 15.24
N HIS A 28 -14.83 5.88 14.77
CA HIS A 28 -14.84 4.89 13.70
C HIS A 28 -14.39 5.46 12.35
N LEU A 29 -14.68 6.73 12.06
CA LEU A 29 -14.17 7.39 10.86
C LEU A 29 -12.66 7.62 10.92
N ALA A 30 -12.13 8.05 12.07
CA ALA A 30 -10.69 8.20 12.27
C ALA A 30 -9.96 6.85 12.13
N GLU A 31 -10.53 5.78 12.67
CA GLU A 31 -9.98 4.44 12.52
C GLU A 31 -10.02 3.96 11.06
N ALA A 32 -11.10 4.25 10.32
CA ALA A 32 -11.18 3.94 8.89
C ALA A 32 -10.08 4.66 8.09
N GLU A 33 -9.84 5.93 8.39
CA GLU A 33 -8.81 6.73 7.73
C GLU A 33 -7.38 6.22 8.04
N MET A 34 -7.12 5.77 9.28
CA MET A 34 -5.87 5.09 9.61
C MET A 34 -5.65 3.82 8.76
N TRP A 35 -6.69 2.98 8.61
CA TRP A 35 -6.59 1.76 7.78
C TRP A 35 -6.40 2.08 6.30
N HIS A 36 -7.01 3.16 5.82
CA HIS A 36 -6.82 3.65 4.46
C HIS A 36 -5.37 4.05 4.18
N HIS A 37 -4.76 4.84 5.08
CA HIS A 37 -3.36 5.22 4.96
C HIS A 37 -2.42 4.01 4.99
N LYS A 38 -2.62 3.06 5.92
CA LYS A 38 -1.85 1.80 5.95
C LYS A 38 -1.96 1.02 4.64
N ALA A 39 -3.15 0.98 4.03
CA ALA A 39 -3.34 0.33 2.74
C ALA A 39 -2.56 1.03 1.61
N MET A 40 -2.52 2.38 1.62
CA MET A 40 -1.74 3.16 0.67
C MET A 40 -0.23 2.93 0.84
N ASP A 41 0.25 2.90 2.09
CA ASP A 41 1.66 2.63 2.39
C ASP A 41 2.08 1.25 1.89
N LEU A 42 1.26 0.21 2.12
CA LEU A 42 1.51 -1.14 1.62
C LEU A 42 1.50 -1.22 0.08
N ILE A 43 0.66 -0.42 -0.59
CA ILE A 43 0.67 -0.34 -2.06
C ILE A 43 1.95 0.34 -2.54
N ALA A 44 2.36 1.42 -1.89
CA ALA A 44 3.58 2.16 -2.23
C ALA A 44 4.84 1.31 -2.01
N GLU A 45 4.93 0.61 -0.88
CA GLU A 45 6.01 -0.33 -0.57
C GLU A 45 6.10 -1.43 -1.62
N HIS A 46 4.98 -2.07 -1.94
CA HIS A 46 4.97 -3.13 -2.95
C HIS A 46 5.31 -2.63 -4.36
N HIS A 47 4.92 -1.40 -4.70
CA HIS A 47 5.30 -0.77 -5.94
C HIS A 47 6.83 -0.53 -6.02
N ILE A 48 7.47 -0.16 -4.90
CA ILE A 48 8.93 -0.02 -4.83
C ILE A 48 9.61 -1.39 -5.01
N GLU A 49 9.11 -2.45 -4.38
CA GLU A 49 9.64 -3.81 -4.55
C GLU A 49 9.55 -4.29 -6.01
N CYS A 50 8.44 -4.03 -6.70
CA CYS A 50 8.27 -4.45 -8.10
C CYS A 50 9.06 -3.60 -9.11
N ASN A 51 9.35 -2.34 -8.80
CA ASN A 51 10.08 -1.42 -9.67
C ASN A 51 11.56 -1.26 -9.31
N GLN A 52 12.13 -2.15 -8.48
CA GLN A 52 13.58 -2.19 -8.36
C GLN A 52 14.16 -2.40 -9.76
N PRO A 53 15.01 -1.49 -10.26
CA PRO A 53 15.73 -1.77 -11.48
C PRO A 53 16.54 -3.02 -11.19
N VAL A 54 16.19 -4.14 -11.85
CA VAL A 54 17.17 -5.17 -12.11
C VAL A 54 18.30 -4.39 -12.74
N ASP A 55 19.40 -4.23 -12.03
CA ASP A 55 20.66 -3.80 -12.59
C ASP A 55 20.95 -4.76 -13.73
N LYS A 56 20.43 -4.43 -14.92
CA LYS A 56 21.05 -4.80 -16.16
C LYS A 56 22.40 -4.11 -16.03
N VAL A 57 23.36 -4.84 -15.47
CA VAL A 57 24.77 -4.69 -15.70
C VAL A 57 24.89 -4.71 -17.22
N THR A 58 24.67 -3.54 -17.79
CA THR A 58 24.95 -3.19 -19.15
C THR A 58 26.41 -2.82 -19.07
N GLU A 59 27.25 -3.83 -18.82
CA GLU A 59 28.68 -3.75 -19.01
C GLU A 59 28.91 -3.62 -20.51
N SER A 60 28.72 -2.39 -20.96
CA SER A 60 29.25 -1.92 -22.21
C SER A 60 30.74 -1.71 -22.01
N ARG A 61 31.52 -2.12 -23.03
CA ARG A 61 32.98 -1.85 -23.26
C ARG A 61 33.88 -3.00 -22.79
N THR A 62 34.37 -3.87 -23.66
CA THR A 62 35.40 -3.52 -24.65
C THR A 62 35.51 -4.61 -25.71
N GLN A 63 35.19 -4.28 -26.97
CA GLN A 63 35.62 -5.07 -28.12
C GLN A 63 36.80 -4.34 -28.77
N PRO A 64 38.04 -4.85 -28.71
CA PRO A 64 39.16 -4.22 -29.38
C PRO A 64 39.02 -4.45 -30.89
N ARG A 65 39.08 -3.34 -31.62
CA ARG A 65 39.23 -3.30 -33.07
C ARG A 65 40.71 -3.51 -33.38
N SER A 66 41.09 -4.66 -33.95
CA SER A 66 42.26 -4.87 -34.82
C SER A 66 42.19 -6.28 -35.42
#